data_AF-A0A7G9Y359-F1
#
_entry.id   AF-A0A7G9Y359-F1
#
_cell.length_a   1.000
_cell.length_b   1.000
_cell.length_c   1.000
_cell.angle_alpha   90.00
_cell.angle_beta   90.00
_cell.angle_gamma   90.00
#
_symmetry.space_group_name_H-M   'P 1'
#
loop_
_entity.id
_entity.type
_entity.pdbx_description
1 polymer ?
#
loop_
_entity_poly.entity_id
_entity_poly.type
_entity_poly.pdbx_seq_one_letter_code
_entity_poly.pdbx_strand_id
1 'polypeptide(L)'
;MTDRGQVLGFLKNPLYENDELKGILEISNKDLAADVKDGKLKELSIGFFCNLDNTQGTVGDAKYDAIQKDIFLNHVAIVDAGRCSIEDGCKFHIDSKNRIDSPPDPIGKLDTAIGMAENDYNSTLKDLLTEIKEMVVAGSSTGDSATIIAERDALKKELGKIVHAEKDAIITELTTLQDAKTADDLAKLDLANLKKELDMVNELRTDRLSFDGRGHGSGGKSAVDDAYAKVGR
;
A
#
# COMPACT_ATOMS: atom_id res chain seq x y z
N MET A 1 -1.45 -5.54 24.13
CA MET A 1 -2.79 -4.92 24.12
C MET A 1 -2.92 -4.18 22.79
N THR A 2 -3.98 -4.39 22.02
CA THR A 2 -4.13 -3.75 20.69
C THR A 2 -4.29 -2.24 20.86
N ASP A 3 -3.50 -1.47 20.11
CA ASP A 3 -3.60 -0.02 20.10
C ASP A 3 -4.92 0.41 19.44
N ARG A 4 -5.62 1.39 20.02
CA ARG A 4 -6.92 1.84 19.49
C ARG A 4 -6.83 2.40 18.07
N GLY A 5 -5.70 2.98 17.67
CA GLY A 5 -5.46 3.47 16.32
C GLY A 5 -5.30 2.36 15.28
N GLN A 6 -5.10 1.12 15.71
CA GLN A 6 -4.97 -0.05 14.84
C GLN A 6 -6.26 -0.86 14.70
N VAL A 7 -7.34 -0.45 15.38
CA VAL A 7 -8.63 -1.12 15.29
C VAL A 7 -9.36 -0.67 14.02
N LEU A 8 -9.43 -1.58 13.05
CA LEU A 8 -10.02 -1.32 11.72
C LEU A 8 -11.42 -1.92 11.55
N GLY A 9 -12.00 -2.47 12.62
CA GLY A 9 -13.26 -3.21 12.58
C GLY A 9 -13.63 -3.83 13.93
N PHE A 10 -14.71 -4.62 13.94
CA PHE A 10 -15.24 -5.26 15.14
C PHE A 10 -15.74 -6.68 14.83
N LEU A 11 -15.55 -7.60 15.78
CA LEU A 11 -16.21 -8.90 15.78
C LEU A 11 -17.54 -8.78 16.52
N LYS A 12 -18.63 -9.20 15.88
CA LYS A 12 -19.99 -9.21 16.44
C LYS A 12 -20.54 -10.62 16.53
N ASN A 13 -21.47 -10.82 17.46
CA ASN A 13 -22.23 -12.05 17.67
C ASN A 13 -21.34 -13.31 17.73
N PRO A 14 -20.33 -13.36 18.63
CA PRO A 14 -19.56 -14.57 18.82
C PRO A 14 -20.48 -15.70 19.33
N LEU A 15 -20.52 -16.81 18.59
CA LEU A 15 -21.28 -18.01 18.89
C LEU A 15 -20.33 -19.20 18.88
N TYR A 16 -20.30 -19.97 19.97
CA TYR A 16 -19.56 -21.22 20.05
C TYR A 16 -20.52 -22.38 19.77
N GLU A 17 -20.30 -23.12 18.68
CA GLU A 17 -21.13 -24.24 18.25
C GLU A 17 -20.29 -25.29 17.51
N ASN A 18 -20.52 -26.58 17.79
CA ASN A 18 -19.80 -27.70 17.16
C ASN A 18 -18.27 -27.60 17.27
N ASP A 19 -17.77 -27.18 18.43
CA ASP A 19 -16.35 -26.92 18.69
C ASP A 19 -15.71 -25.84 17.81
N GLU A 20 -16.53 -25.01 17.16
CA GLU A 20 -16.10 -23.85 16.38
C GLU A 20 -16.59 -22.55 17.01
N LEU A 21 -15.74 -21.52 16.97
CA LEU A 21 -16.16 -20.16 17.27
C LEU A 21 -16.50 -19.41 15.98
N LYS A 22 -17.77 -19.01 15.86
CA LYS A 22 -18.30 -18.24 14.74
C LYS A 22 -18.59 -16.82 15.17
N GLY A 23 -18.45 -15.87 14.26
CA GLY A 23 -18.77 -14.48 14.51
C GLY A 23 -18.77 -13.69 13.21
N ILE A 24 -19.38 -12.51 13.25
CA ILE A 24 -19.47 -11.60 12.12
C ILE A 24 -18.32 -10.60 12.24
N LEU A 25 -17.41 -10.59 11.26
CA LEU A 25 -16.33 -9.62 11.20
C LEU A 25 -16.78 -8.41 10.37
N GLU A 26 -16.98 -7.26 11.03
CA GLU A 26 -17.24 -5.99 10.36
C GLU A 26 -15.95 -5.21 10.16
N ILE A 27 -15.60 -4.91 8.91
CA ILE A 27 -14.42 -4.13 8.54
C ILE A 27 -14.87 -2.71 8.18
N SER A 28 -14.41 -1.71 8.92
CA SER A 28 -14.76 -0.30 8.72
C SER A 28 -13.75 0.43 7.83
N ASN A 29 -12.51 -0.07 7.74
CA ASN A 29 -11.48 0.53 6.91
C ASN A 29 -11.65 0.16 5.43
N LYS A 30 -11.63 1.17 4.56
CA LYS A 30 -11.89 1.02 3.12
C LYS A 30 -10.81 0.20 2.40
N ASP A 31 -9.54 0.45 2.68
CA ASP A 31 -8.43 -0.19 1.99
C ASP A 31 -8.31 -1.66 2.40
N LEU A 32 -8.43 -1.94 3.71
CA LEU A 32 -8.49 -3.30 4.23
C LEU A 32 -9.68 -4.08 3.65
N ALA A 33 -10.85 -3.46 3.57
CA ALA A 33 -12.02 -4.09 2.96
C ALA A 33 -11.81 -4.38 1.46
N ALA A 34 -11.07 -3.53 0.75
CA ALA A 34 -10.71 -3.77 -0.66
C ALA A 34 -9.72 -4.94 -0.78
N ASP A 35 -8.66 -4.97 0.02
CA ASP A 35 -7.66 -6.03 -0.03
C ASP A 35 -8.23 -7.41 0.34
N VAL A 36 -9.18 -7.46 1.28
CA VAL A 36 -9.94 -8.67 1.61
C VAL A 36 -10.85 -9.09 0.46
N LYS A 37 -11.57 -8.15 -0.17
CA LYS A 37 -12.45 -8.43 -1.32
C LYS A 37 -11.69 -8.88 -2.57
N ASP A 38 -10.53 -8.30 -2.81
CA ASP A 38 -9.62 -8.66 -3.91
C ASP A 38 -8.88 -9.97 -3.62
N GLY A 39 -9.01 -10.53 -2.41
CA GLY A 39 -8.37 -11.76 -1.99
C GLY A 39 -6.86 -11.64 -1.79
N LYS A 40 -6.33 -10.43 -1.60
CA LYS A 40 -4.91 -10.22 -1.25
C LYS A 40 -4.63 -10.67 0.18
N LEU A 41 -5.56 -10.39 1.08
CA LEU A 41 -5.53 -10.84 2.47
C LEU A 41 -6.60 -11.89 2.68
N LYS A 42 -6.20 -13.09 3.13
CA LYS A 42 -7.08 -14.27 3.28
C LYS A 42 -7.02 -14.92 4.64
N GLU A 43 -5.98 -14.64 5.42
CA GLU A 43 -5.72 -15.37 6.66
C GLU A 43 -6.03 -14.52 7.90
N LEU A 44 -6.36 -15.22 8.98
CA LEU A 44 -6.67 -14.63 10.28
C LEU A 44 -5.67 -15.06 11.33
N SER A 45 -5.43 -14.16 12.27
CA SER A 45 -4.75 -14.49 13.53
C SER A 45 -5.59 -13.99 14.69
N ILE A 46 -5.66 -14.80 15.75
CA ILE A 46 -6.33 -14.42 16.99
C ILE A 46 -5.28 -13.96 18.02
N GLY A 47 -5.55 -12.84 18.66
CA GLY A 47 -4.88 -12.44 19.88
C GLY A 47 -5.71 -12.86 21.08
N PHE A 48 -5.10 -13.54 22.04
CA PHE A 48 -5.79 -14.03 23.24
C PHE A 48 -4.86 -14.03 24.47
N PHE A 49 -5.48 -14.05 25.64
CA PHE A 49 -4.83 -14.36 26.90
C PHE A 49 -5.11 -15.81 27.25
N CYS A 50 -4.17 -16.49 27.90
CA CYS A 50 -4.37 -17.83 28.40
C CYS A 50 -3.50 -18.05 29.64
N ASN A 51 -3.89 -19.04 30.43
CA ASN A 51 -3.08 -19.62 31.48
C ASN A 51 -2.24 -20.74 30.86
N LEU A 52 -0.92 -20.56 30.83
CA LEU A 52 0.00 -21.56 30.28
C LEU A 52 0.39 -22.58 31.35
N ASP A 53 0.09 -23.84 31.09
CA ASP A 53 0.49 -24.99 31.88
C ASP A 53 1.59 -25.75 31.13
N ASN A 54 2.83 -25.72 31.63
CA ASN A 54 3.99 -26.31 30.96
C ASN A 54 4.09 -27.83 31.12
N THR A 55 2.99 -28.50 31.47
CA THR A 55 2.93 -29.96 31.47
C THR A 55 3.01 -30.47 30.03
N GLN A 56 4.01 -31.30 29.74
CA GLN A 56 4.17 -31.96 28.44
C GLN A 56 3.29 -33.20 28.33
N GLY A 57 2.90 -33.57 27.11
CA GLY A 57 2.12 -34.78 26.88
C GLY A 57 1.87 -35.09 25.41
N THR A 58 0.84 -35.90 25.15
CA THR A 58 0.43 -36.32 23.81
C THR A 58 -1.07 -36.19 23.62
N VAL A 59 -1.50 -35.69 22.45
CA VAL A 59 -2.89 -35.72 21.99
C VAL A 59 -2.91 -36.51 20.67
N GLY A 60 -3.52 -37.69 20.67
CA GLY A 60 -3.35 -38.64 19.56
C GLY A 60 -1.87 -39.01 19.39
N ASP A 61 -1.36 -38.91 18.16
CA ASP A 61 0.05 -39.14 17.82
C ASP A 61 0.93 -37.88 17.96
N ALA A 62 0.34 -36.71 18.25
CA ALA A 62 1.06 -35.45 18.35
C ALA A 62 1.55 -35.19 19.78
N LYS A 63 2.84 -34.87 19.93
CA LYS A 63 3.44 -34.41 21.20
C LYS A 63 3.23 -32.90 21.38
N TYR A 64 3.00 -32.48 22.60
CA TYR A 64 2.91 -31.06 22.97
C TYR A 64 3.81 -30.74 24.16
N ASP A 65 4.29 -29.50 24.20
CA ASP A 65 5.18 -29.00 25.25
C ASP A 65 4.44 -28.28 26.39
N ALA A 66 3.26 -27.73 26.11
CA ALA A 66 2.46 -27.01 27.08
C ALA A 66 0.97 -27.00 26.67
N ILE A 67 0.11 -26.75 27.64
CA ILE A 67 -1.34 -26.64 27.49
C ILE A 67 -1.75 -25.19 27.76
N GLN A 68 -2.50 -24.60 26.84
CA GLN A 68 -3.11 -23.28 27.03
C GLN A 68 -4.53 -23.45 27.56
N LYS A 69 -4.78 -23.01 28.80
CA LYS A 69 -6.07 -23.08 29.49
C LYS A 69 -6.69 -21.69 29.62
N ASP A 70 -7.99 -21.64 29.86
CA ASP A 70 -8.75 -20.40 30.13
C ASP A 70 -8.52 -19.32 29.06
N ILE A 71 -8.65 -19.71 27.79
CA ILE A 71 -8.40 -18.82 26.66
C ILE A 71 -9.46 -17.70 26.64
N PHE A 72 -8.98 -16.46 26.78
CA PHE A 72 -9.81 -15.25 26.68
C PHE A 72 -9.40 -14.44 25.46
N LEU A 73 -10.29 -14.36 24.48
CA LEU A 73 -10.03 -13.68 23.22
C LEU A 73 -9.92 -12.16 23.41
N ASN A 74 -8.97 -11.55 22.72
CA ASN A 74 -8.73 -10.12 22.75
C ASN A 74 -9.09 -9.45 21.42
N HIS A 75 -8.55 -9.94 20.30
CA HIS A 75 -8.81 -9.38 18.98
C HIS A 75 -8.62 -10.42 17.88
N VAL A 76 -9.10 -10.09 16.69
CA VAL A 76 -8.83 -10.81 15.44
C VAL A 76 -8.06 -9.86 14.53
N ALA A 77 -6.95 -10.33 13.99
CA ALA A 77 -6.11 -9.64 13.02
C ALA A 77 -6.24 -10.30 11.66
N ILE A 78 -6.33 -9.50 10.61
CA ILE A 78 -6.24 -9.95 9.23
C ILE A 78 -4.77 -9.85 8.83
N VAL A 79 -4.20 -10.95 8.36
CA VAL A 79 -2.76 -11.09 8.11
C VAL A 79 -2.52 -11.83 6.79
N ASP A 80 -1.32 -11.68 6.23
CA ASP A 80 -0.90 -12.44 5.05
C ASP A 80 -0.77 -13.94 5.35
N ALA A 81 -0.26 -14.27 6.54
CA ALA A 81 -0.11 -15.64 7.04
C ALA A 81 -0.55 -15.73 8.51
N GLY A 82 -1.62 -16.49 8.73
CA GLY A 82 -2.22 -16.77 10.02
C GLY A 82 -1.47 -17.85 10.79
N ARG A 83 -1.68 -17.87 12.11
CA ARG A 83 -1.18 -18.95 12.99
C ARG A 83 -2.06 -20.20 12.98
N CYS A 84 -3.25 -20.09 12.40
CA CYS A 84 -4.17 -21.18 12.17
C CYS A 84 -4.40 -21.26 10.66
N SER A 85 -4.28 -22.47 10.09
CA SER A 85 -4.41 -22.61 8.65
C SER A 85 -5.88 -22.49 8.22
N ILE A 86 -6.09 -22.11 6.96
CA ILE A 86 -7.42 -22.13 6.34
C ILE A 86 -8.01 -23.55 6.34
N GLU A 87 -7.16 -24.57 6.19
CA GLU A 87 -7.53 -25.98 6.19
C GLU A 87 -8.07 -26.43 7.56
N ASP A 88 -7.57 -25.82 8.64
CA ASP A 88 -8.03 -26.06 10.02
C ASP A 88 -9.32 -25.28 10.36
N GLY A 89 -9.96 -24.63 9.37
CA GLY A 89 -11.24 -23.95 9.52
C GLY A 89 -11.16 -22.46 9.87
N CYS A 90 -9.96 -21.90 10.03
CA CYS A 90 -9.75 -20.49 10.37
C CYS A 90 -9.81 -19.57 9.14
N LYS A 91 -11.00 -19.45 8.53
CA LYS A 91 -11.26 -18.58 7.37
C LYS A 91 -12.44 -17.63 7.61
N PHE A 92 -12.37 -16.44 7.04
CA PHE A 92 -13.56 -15.60 6.90
C PHE A 92 -14.38 -16.04 5.69
N HIS A 93 -15.70 -16.09 5.87
CA HIS A 93 -16.65 -16.26 4.78
C HIS A 93 -17.17 -14.86 4.43
N ILE A 94 -16.88 -14.38 3.22
CA ILE A 94 -17.43 -13.10 2.77
C ILE A 94 -18.91 -13.32 2.43
N ASP A 95 -19.78 -12.43 2.90
CA ASP A 95 -21.22 -12.42 2.64
C ASP A 95 -21.47 -12.30 1.13
N SER A 96 -21.48 -13.44 0.46
CA SER A 96 -21.38 -13.50 -0.98
C SER A 96 -22.68 -13.05 -1.64
N LYS A 97 -22.65 -11.90 -2.33
CA LYS A 97 -23.28 -11.77 -3.66
C LYS A 97 -22.33 -12.11 -4.81
N ASN A 98 -21.04 -12.26 -4.52
CA ASN A 98 -20.06 -12.71 -5.49
C ASN A 98 -19.11 -13.69 -4.80
N ARG A 99 -19.34 -14.98 -5.01
CA ARG A 99 -18.32 -16.00 -4.79
C ARG A 99 -17.19 -15.71 -5.77
N ILE A 100 -16.04 -15.25 -5.29
CA ILE A 100 -14.78 -15.20 -6.05
C ILE A 100 -13.81 -16.26 -5.49
N ASP A 101 -14.34 -17.41 -5.06
CA ASP A 101 -13.54 -18.56 -4.61
C ASP A 101 -13.57 -19.71 -5.61
N SER A 102 -13.97 -19.44 -6.85
CA SER A 102 -13.65 -20.33 -7.96
C SER A 102 -13.29 -19.47 -9.16
N PRO A 103 -12.38 -19.93 -10.03
CA PRO A 103 -12.27 -19.39 -11.39
C PRO A 103 -13.70 -19.17 -11.92
N PRO A 104 -13.98 -18.10 -12.68
CA PRO A 104 -15.30 -17.95 -13.26
C PRO A 104 -15.64 -19.26 -13.97
N ASP A 105 -16.60 -19.99 -13.42
CA ASP A 105 -17.11 -21.23 -13.97
C ASP A 105 -18.41 -20.87 -14.72
N PRO A 106 -18.28 -20.38 -15.96
CA PRO A 106 -19.44 -20.01 -16.76
C PRO A 106 -20.32 -21.22 -17.02
N ILE A 107 -19.77 -22.44 -17.01
CA ILE A 107 -20.52 -23.68 -17.25
C ILE A 107 -21.40 -24.00 -16.05
N GLY A 108 -20.87 -24.00 -14.83
CA GLY A 108 -21.65 -24.25 -13.61
C GLY A 108 -22.75 -23.22 -13.35
N LYS A 109 -22.49 -21.94 -13.71
CA LYS A 109 -23.51 -20.88 -13.66
C LYS A 109 -24.63 -21.12 -14.67
N LEU A 110 -24.29 -21.61 -15.86
CA LEU A 110 -25.25 -21.89 -16.91
C LEU A 110 -26.08 -23.14 -16.59
N ASP A 111 -25.49 -24.16 -15.97
CA ASP A 111 -26.21 -25.34 -15.46
C ASP A 111 -27.27 -24.99 -14.41
N THR A 112 -26.93 -24.08 -13.50
CA THR A 112 -27.89 -23.58 -12.51
C THR A 112 -29.04 -22.83 -13.19
N ALA A 113 -28.74 -21.98 -14.18
CA ALA A 113 -29.74 -21.23 -14.91
C ALA A 113 -30.66 -22.13 -15.77
N ILE A 114 -30.12 -23.20 -16.37
CA ILE A 114 -30.90 -24.21 -17.10
C ILE A 114 -31.86 -24.93 -16.14
N GLY A 115 -31.39 -25.34 -14.96
CA GLY A 115 -32.25 -25.97 -13.95
C GLY A 115 -33.34 -25.04 -13.42
N MET A 116 -33.08 -23.74 -13.31
CA MET A 116 -34.11 -22.75 -12.96
C MET A 116 -35.13 -22.57 -14.10
N ALA A 117 -34.67 -22.48 -15.35
CA ALA A 117 -35.54 -22.37 -16.52
C ALA A 117 -36.43 -23.63 -16.73
N GLU A 118 -35.92 -24.81 -16.37
CA GLU A 118 -36.69 -26.06 -16.34
C GLU A 118 -37.83 -26.01 -15.33
N ASN A 119 -37.58 -25.50 -14.12
CA ASN A 119 -38.58 -25.40 -13.07
C ASN A 119 -39.65 -24.32 -13.35
N ASP A 120 -39.27 -23.26 -14.07
CA ASP A 120 -40.16 -22.16 -14.48
C ASP A 120 -40.93 -22.46 -15.79
N TYR A 121 -40.83 -23.69 -16.34
CA TYR A 121 -41.51 -24.14 -17.58
C TYR A 121 -41.28 -23.24 -18.81
N ASN A 122 -40.16 -22.53 -18.88
CA ASN A 122 -39.83 -21.69 -20.04
C ASN A 122 -38.90 -22.46 -20.99
N SER A 123 -39.48 -23.31 -21.83
CA SER A 123 -38.75 -24.19 -22.76
C SER A 123 -37.84 -23.41 -23.72
N THR A 124 -38.29 -22.25 -24.21
CA THR A 124 -37.50 -21.41 -25.12
C THR A 124 -36.24 -20.85 -24.44
N LEU A 125 -36.36 -20.43 -23.18
CA LEU A 125 -35.22 -19.95 -22.39
C LEU A 125 -34.24 -21.08 -22.10
N LYS A 126 -34.75 -22.27 -21.78
CA LYS A 126 -33.94 -23.47 -21.55
C LYS A 126 -33.15 -23.85 -22.81
N ASP A 127 -33.79 -23.85 -23.97
CA ASP A 127 -33.17 -24.23 -25.24
C ASP A 127 -32.04 -23.25 -25.59
N LEU A 128 -32.28 -21.94 -25.45
CA LEU A 128 -31.26 -20.90 -25.64
C LEU A 128 -30.08 -21.03 -24.66
N LEU A 129 -30.35 -21.30 -23.37
CA LEU A 129 -29.28 -21.48 -22.38
C LEU A 129 -28.47 -22.75 -22.62
N THR A 130 -29.11 -23.81 -23.13
CA THR A 130 -28.43 -25.07 -23.49
C THR A 130 -27.54 -24.86 -24.72
N GLU A 131 -28.02 -24.14 -25.74
CA GLU A 131 -27.23 -23.79 -26.93
C GLU A 131 -26.01 -22.93 -26.58
N ILE A 132 -26.18 -21.94 -25.68
CA ILE A 132 -25.06 -21.13 -25.16
C ILE A 132 -24.05 -22.03 -24.43
N LYS A 133 -24.50 -23.06 -23.71
CA LYS A 133 -23.61 -23.98 -22.99
C LYS A 133 -22.76 -24.77 -23.97
N GLU A 134 -23.38 -25.30 -25.01
CA GLU A 134 -22.69 -26.05 -26.06
C GLU A 134 -21.67 -25.19 -26.80
N MET A 135 -22.01 -23.93 -27.11
CA MET A 135 -21.06 -22.98 -27.73
C MET A 135 -19.86 -22.65 -26.83
N VAL A 136 -20.07 -22.47 -25.53
CA VAL A 136 -18.97 -22.17 -24.57
C VAL A 136 -18.07 -23.39 -24.37
N VAL A 137 -18.64 -24.61 -24.32
CA VAL A 137 -17.87 -25.87 -24.26
C VAL A 137 -17.11 -26.14 -25.55
N ALA A 138 -17.70 -25.83 -26.71
CA ALA A 138 -17.03 -25.92 -28.01
C ALA A 138 -15.89 -24.90 -28.15
N GLY A 139 -16.10 -23.65 -27.69
CA GLY A 139 -15.07 -22.60 -27.70
C GLY A 139 -13.92 -22.84 -26.72
N SER A 140 -14.12 -23.64 -25.68
CA SER A 140 -13.07 -24.05 -24.74
C SER A 140 -12.31 -25.31 -25.16
N SER A 141 -12.80 -26.05 -26.16
CA SER A 141 -12.14 -27.22 -26.75
C SER A 141 -11.38 -26.93 -28.06
N THR A 142 -11.52 -25.73 -28.63
CA THR A 142 -10.60 -25.21 -29.66
C THR A 142 -9.35 -24.62 -29.01
N GLY A 143 -8.24 -25.36 -29.08
CA GLY A 143 -6.98 -25.06 -28.41
C GLY A 143 -6.27 -23.77 -28.85
N ASP A 144 -6.64 -22.65 -28.23
CA ASP A 144 -5.89 -21.37 -28.32
C ASP A 144 -5.69 -20.68 -26.95
N SER A 145 -6.14 -21.29 -25.84
CA SER A 145 -5.93 -20.69 -24.51
C SER A 145 -4.45 -20.64 -24.13
N ALA A 146 -3.62 -21.60 -24.56
CA ALA A 146 -2.19 -21.62 -24.25
C ALA A 146 -1.42 -20.51 -25.00
N THR A 147 -1.79 -20.26 -26.26
CA THR A 147 -1.23 -19.23 -27.14
C THR A 147 -1.64 -17.83 -26.67
N ILE A 148 -2.92 -17.61 -26.36
CA ILE A 148 -3.40 -16.33 -25.82
C ILE A 148 -2.78 -16.02 -24.44
N ILE A 149 -2.60 -17.03 -23.59
CA ILE A 149 -1.90 -16.88 -22.30
C ILE A 149 -0.42 -16.51 -22.51
N ALA A 150 0.27 -17.16 -23.45
CA ALA A 150 1.66 -16.88 -23.77
C ALA A 150 1.83 -15.46 -24.36
N GLU A 151 0.93 -15.03 -25.23
CA GLU A 151 0.93 -13.67 -25.81
C GLU A 151 0.64 -12.61 -24.74
N ARG A 152 -0.33 -12.86 -23.86
CA ARG A 152 -0.62 -11.96 -22.72
C ARG A 152 0.60 -11.82 -21.81
N ASP A 153 1.30 -12.90 -21.49
CA ASP A 153 2.46 -12.86 -20.61
C ASP A 153 3.67 -12.18 -21.27
N ALA A 154 3.84 -12.37 -22.59
CA ALA A 154 4.82 -11.64 -23.38
C ALA A 154 4.52 -10.13 -23.39
N LEU A 155 3.28 -9.73 -23.68
CA LEU A 155 2.84 -8.33 -23.69
C LEU A 155 2.98 -7.67 -22.30
N LYS A 156 2.68 -8.41 -21.22
CA LYS A 156 2.86 -7.92 -19.85
C LYS A 156 4.32 -7.66 -19.52
N LYS A 157 5.23 -8.51 -20.02
CA LYS A 157 6.68 -8.32 -19.87
C LYS A 157 7.18 -7.11 -20.66
N GLU A 158 6.68 -6.89 -21.87
CA GLU A 158 7.02 -5.70 -22.66
C GLU A 158 6.49 -4.42 -22.03
N LEU A 159 5.23 -4.43 -21.56
CA LEU A 159 4.64 -3.30 -20.84
C LEU A 159 5.44 -2.95 -19.58
N GLY A 160 5.90 -3.93 -18.82
CA GLY A 160 6.78 -3.71 -17.67
C GLY A 160 8.07 -2.99 -18.04
N LYS A 161 8.71 -3.35 -19.16
CA LYS A 161 9.92 -2.66 -19.63
C LYS A 161 9.66 -1.21 -20.01
N ILE A 162 8.54 -0.94 -20.70
CA ILE A 162 8.16 0.42 -21.11
C ILE A 162 7.89 1.28 -19.87
N VAL A 163 7.09 0.77 -18.93
CA VAL A 163 6.77 1.49 -17.69
C VAL A 163 8.02 1.78 -16.86
N HIS A 164 8.97 0.84 -16.78
CA HIS A 164 10.25 1.09 -16.11
C HIS A 164 11.09 2.14 -16.84
N ALA A 165 11.22 2.05 -18.17
CA ALA A 165 11.97 3.02 -18.96
C ALA A 165 11.37 4.44 -18.88
N GLU A 166 10.05 4.57 -18.97
CA GLU A 166 9.36 5.85 -18.83
C GLU A 166 9.46 6.40 -17.40
N LYS A 167 9.35 5.54 -16.39
CA LYS A 167 9.55 5.93 -14.99
C LYS A 167 10.98 6.45 -14.76
N ASP A 168 11.99 5.77 -15.29
CA ASP A 168 13.38 6.17 -15.13
C ASP A 168 13.68 7.47 -15.91
N ALA A 169 13.06 7.66 -17.07
CA ALA A 169 13.12 8.91 -17.83
C ALA A 169 12.47 10.08 -17.06
N ILE A 170 11.29 9.88 -16.48
CA ILE A 170 10.59 10.88 -15.67
C ILE A 170 11.37 11.19 -14.39
N ILE A 171 11.98 10.19 -13.74
CA ILE A 171 12.87 10.41 -12.59
C ILE A 171 14.07 11.27 -13.00
N THR A 172 14.69 10.96 -14.14
CA THR A 172 15.82 11.74 -14.67
C THR A 172 15.39 13.19 -14.93
N GLU A 173 14.26 13.40 -15.60
CA GLU A 173 13.73 14.74 -15.88
C GLU A 173 13.42 15.52 -14.58
N LEU A 174 12.75 14.89 -13.60
CA LEU A 174 12.48 15.48 -12.29
C LEU A 174 13.77 15.88 -11.56
N THR A 175 14.80 15.03 -11.58
CA THR A 175 16.10 15.35 -10.97
C THR A 175 16.79 16.51 -11.69
N THR A 176 16.77 16.56 -13.03
CA THR A 176 17.34 17.69 -13.77
C THR A 176 16.60 19.00 -13.52
N LEU A 177 15.28 18.97 -13.36
CA LEU A 177 14.48 20.14 -13.01
C LEU A 177 14.74 20.60 -11.58
N GLN A 178 14.96 19.67 -10.63
CA GLN A 178 15.37 19.99 -9.27
C GLN A 178 16.77 20.62 -9.24
N ASP A 179 17.73 20.06 -9.97
CA ASP A 179 19.09 20.59 -10.07
C ASP A 179 19.12 21.95 -10.76
N ALA A 180 18.35 22.15 -11.83
CA ALA A 180 18.21 23.45 -12.49
C ALA A 180 17.57 24.50 -11.57
N LYS A 181 16.55 24.12 -10.81
CA LYS A 181 15.89 25.03 -9.85
C LYS A 181 16.82 25.42 -8.70
N THR A 182 17.63 24.48 -8.20
CA THR A 182 18.66 24.80 -7.20
C THR A 182 19.79 25.65 -7.77
N ALA A 183 20.18 25.45 -9.03
CA ALA A 183 21.13 26.30 -9.74
C ALA A 183 20.60 27.73 -9.97
N ASP A 184 19.31 27.88 -10.32
CA ASP A 184 18.64 29.18 -10.40
C ASP A 184 18.57 29.87 -9.02
N ASP A 185 18.31 29.11 -7.95
CA ASP A 185 18.30 29.64 -6.58
C ASP A 185 19.71 30.03 -6.09
N LEU A 186 20.76 29.29 -6.52
CA LEU A 186 22.17 29.67 -6.35
C LEU A 186 22.55 30.89 -7.18
N ALA A 187 21.99 31.06 -8.39
CA ALA A 187 22.22 32.23 -9.24
C ALA A 187 21.53 33.49 -8.70
N LYS A 188 20.41 33.34 -7.98
CA LYS A 188 19.75 34.44 -7.23
C LYS A 188 20.55 34.87 -6.00
N LEU A 189 21.36 33.99 -5.41
CA LEU A 189 22.44 34.42 -4.52
C LEU A 189 23.54 35.01 -5.39
N ASP A 190 23.42 36.30 -5.71
CA ASP A 190 24.48 37.04 -6.39
C ASP A 190 25.71 37.12 -5.48
N LEU A 191 26.50 36.05 -5.54
CA LEU A 191 27.70 35.80 -4.73
C LEU A 191 28.74 36.90 -4.99
N ALA A 192 28.71 37.53 -6.16
CA ALA A 192 29.55 38.68 -6.49
C ALA A 192 29.11 39.93 -5.70
N ASN A 193 27.80 40.20 -5.62
CA ASN A 193 27.28 41.31 -4.81
C ASN A 193 27.45 41.08 -3.30
N LEU A 194 27.17 39.87 -2.79
CA LEU A 194 27.39 39.57 -1.37
C LEU A 194 28.88 39.66 -0.99
N LYS A 195 29.79 39.25 -1.88
CA LYS A 195 31.23 39.39 -1.65
C LYS A 195 31.66 40.85 -1.65
N LYS A 196 31.10 41.67 -2.55
CA LYS A 196 31.32 43.12 -2.60
C LYS A 196 30.83 43.81 -1.32
N GLU A 197 29.66 43.41 -0.81
CA GLU A 197 29.13 43.90 0.48
C GLU A 197 29.98 43.45 1.67
N LEU A 198 30.46 42.19 1.67
CA LEU A 198 31.33 41.68 2.71
C LEU A 198 32.69 42.40 2.75
N ASP A 199 33.27 42.67 1.58
CA ASP A 199 34.51 43.43 1.44
C ASP A 199 34.32 44.87 1.93
N MET A 200 33.20 45.53 1.58
CA MET A 200 32.83 46.85 2.13
C MET A 200 32.71 46.84 3.66
N VAL A 201 32.04 45.83 4.24
CA VAL A 201 31.86 45.74 5.70
C VAL A 201 33.19 45.49 6.40
N ASN A 202 34.08 44.70 5.81
CA ASN A 202 35.41 44.48 6.35
C ASN A 202 36.27 45.74 6.30
N GLU A 203 36.25 46.49 5.19
CA GLU A 203 36.94 47.79 5.09
C GLU A 203 36.44 48.79 6.14
N LEU A 204 35.12 48.94 6.28
CA LEU A 204 34.51 49.80 7.31
C LEU A 204 34.88 49.35 8.73
N ARG A 205 35.03 48.04 8.95
CA ARG A 205 35.42 47.50 10.25
C ARG A 205 36.88 47.75 10.55
N THR A 206 37.78 47.60 9.58
CA THR A 206 39.20 47.96 9.73
C THR A 206 39.39 49.46 9.95
N ASP A 207 38.66 50.31 9.23
CA ASP A 207 38.74 51.76 9.41
C ASP A 207 38.21 52.19 10.78
N ARG A 208 37.12 51.58 11.25
CA ARG A 208 36.56 51.86 12.58
C ARG A 208 37.45 51.34 13.72
N LEU A 209 38.26 50.30 13.48
CA LEU A 209 39.28 49.79 14.40
C LEU A 209 40.60 50.59 14.30
N SER A 210 40.82 51.34 13.22
CA SER A 210 41.96 52.24 13.04
C SER A 210 41.76 53.62 13.70
N PHE A 211 40.53 53.95 14.08
CA PHE A 211 40.19 55.15 14.86
C PHE A 211 40.56 54.96 16.34
N ASP A 212 41.85 54.76 16.61
CA ASP A 212 42.40 54.82 17.95
C ASP A 212 43.17 56.12 18.12
N GLY A 213 42.51 57.08 18.75
CA GLY A 213 43.12 58.22 19.43
C GLY A 213 43.73 59.33 18.57
N ARG A 214 42.93 60.36 18.25
CA ARG A 214 43.18 61.80 18.55
C ARG A 214 42.28 62.72 17.71
N GLY A 215 41.56 63.62 18.38
CA GLY A 215 41.09 64.88 17.80
C GLY A 215 39.59 64.97 17.53
N HIS A 216 38.91 65.78 18.34
CA HIS A 216 37.56 66.29 18.09
C HIS A 216 37.55 67.12 16.80
N GLY A 217 36.84 66.69 15.76
CA GLY A 217 36.73 67.43 14.52
C GLY A 217 35.67 66.84 13.58
N SER A 218 34.71 67.68 13.21
CA SER A 218 33.66 67.44 12.22
C SER A 218 34.21 66.86 10.89
N GLY A 219 34.25 65.53 10.74
CA GLY A 219 34.75 64.87 9.53
C GLY A 219 34.17 63.49 9.21
N GLY A 220 33.30 62.93 10.05
CA GLY A 220 32.81 61.54 9.93
C GLY A 220 31.98 61.22 8.67
N LYS A 221 31.62 62.22 7.86
CA LYS A 221 30.95 61.99 6.57
C LYS A 221 31.93 61.70 5.42
N SER A 222 33.15 62.23 5.47
CA SER A 222 34.08 62.10 4.32
C SER A 222 34.62 60.68 4.13
N ALA A 223 34.91 59.96 5.23
CA ALA A 223 35.47 58.60 5.12
C ALA A 223 34.46 57.60 4.53
N VAL A 224 33.17 57.75 4.85
CA VAL A 224 32.11 56.91 4.28
C VAL A 224 31.93 57.25 2.81
N ASP A 225 31.90 58.55 2.46
CA ASP A 225 31.74 59.01 1.07
C ASP A 225 32.93 58.59 0.19
N ASP A 226 34.17 58.61 0.71
CA ASP A 226 35.38 58.19 0.00
C ASP A 226 35.42 56.67 -0.25
N ALA A 227 34.91 55.86 0.68
CA ALA A 227 34.77 54.41 0.50
C ALA A 227 33.72 54.09 -0.58
N TYR A 228 32.58 54.78 -0.59
CA TYR A 228 31.57 54.65 -1.65
C TYR A 228 32.10 55.10 -3.02
N ALA A 229 32.94 56.14 -3.08
CA ALA A 229 33.50 56.66 -4.33
C ALA A 229 34.50 55.71 -5.01
N LYS A 230 35.26 54.92 -4.25
CA LYS A 230 36.23 53.95 -4.80
C LYS A 230 35.58 52.71 -5.41
N VAL A 231 34.38 52.37 -4.97
CA VAL A 231 33.66 51.13 -5.33
C VAL A 231 32.59 51.37 -6.41
N GLY A 232 32.29 52.64 -6.70
CA GLY A 232 31.32 53.11 -7.70
C GLY A 232 31.85 53.28 -9.13
N ARG A 233 32.69 52.37 -9.64
CA ARG A 233 32.96 52.17 -11.08
C ARG A 233 32.94 50.71 -11.45
#